data_AF-A0AAD8AWV5-F1
#
_entry.id   AF-A0AAD8AWV5-F1
#
_cell.length_a   1.000
_cell.length_b   1.000
_cell.length_c   1.000
_cell.angle_alpha   90.00
_cell.angle_beta   90.00
_cell.angle_gamma   90.00
#
_symmetry.space_group_name_H-M   'P 1'
#
loop_
_entity.id
_entity.type
_entity.pdbx_description
1 polymer ?
#
loop_
_entity_poly.entity_id
_entity_poly.type
_entity_poly.pdbx_seq_one_letter_code
_entity_poly.pdbx_strand_id
1 'polypeptide(L)'
;MEAKTCVVLLALVAAAAVADAQRNGRNRGGKPRGPPQLPDGDVYSWARNVSGSSVDESAFVPTGSNLIIMRSFDEGLRGLNLSRASILYDFSTPSPLVAIGSFGPCFITNTNLTYQDVIDELDARNGSSASTTAEFRLDGTSLPLPLEQVRPLYDNYPSLRRACRDGRVIMTTPDVGNAVPFETEDLTILVVDGTVAIRIPKRIPRAPRPIGGFTNPSQNRFGPRVQGRRPGQDLFTTGTQTPSQETSTTSTTTTTTANANPPPSV
;
A
#
# COMPACT_ATOMS: atom_id res chain seq x y z
N MET A 1 14.20 -12.48 41.75
CA MET A 1 13.58 -11.15 41.57
C MET A 1 12.78 -11.17 40.29
N GLU A 2 11.59 -10.59 40.34
CA GLU A 2 10.40 -11.00 39.59
C GLU A 2 10.38 -10.52 38.13
N ALA A 3 10.23 -11.46 37.20
CA ALA A 3 9.93 -11.24 35.79
C ALA A 3 8.43 -11.45 35.51
N LYS A 4 7.57 -10.67 36.18
CA LYS A 4 6.09 -10.77 36.02
C LYS A 4 5.42 -9.50 35.49
N THR A 5 6.19 -8.46 35.17
CA THR A 5 5.63 -7.14 34.81
C THR A 5 5.56 -6.85 33.30
N CYS A 6 6.09 -7.71 32.42
CA CYS A 6 6.08 -7.45 30.96
C CYS A 6 4.80 -7.87 30.22
N VAL A 7 3.97 -8.76 30.78
CA VAL A 7 2.81 -9.31 30.05
C VAL A 7 1.63 -8.33 30.00
N VAL A 8 1.51 -7.42 30.97
CA VAL A 8 0.39 -6.45 31.03
C VAL A 8 0.56 -5.29 30.04
N LEU A 9 1.80 -4.98 29.63
CA LEU A 9 2.10 -3.93 28.65
C LEU A 9 1.77 -4.35 27.20
N LEU A 10 1.92 -5.64 26.86
CA LEU A 10 1.59 -6.19 25.54
C LEU A 10 0.09 -6.13 25.20
N ALA A 11 -0.80 -6.30 26.19
CA ALA A 11 -2.24 -6.21 25.98
C ALA A 11 -2.73 -4.77 25.69
N LEU A 12 -2.00 -3.75 26.15
CA LEU A 12 -2.34 -2.34 25.92
C LEU A 12 -1.97 -1.85 24.51
N VAL A 13 -0.93 -2.40 23.89
CA VAL A 13 -0.48 -1.99 22.54
C VAL A 13 -1.42 -2.52 21.45
N ALA A 14 -1.90 -3.77 21.57
CA ALA A 14 -2.93 -4.31 20.68
C ALA A 14 -4.25 -3.50 20.79
N ALA A 15 -4.59 -3.02 21.99
CA ALA A 15 -5.74 -2.14 22.20
C ALA A 15 -5.56 -0.75 21.56
N ALA A 16 -4.33 -0.22 21.47
CA ALA A 16 -4.05 1.07 20.85
C ALA A 16 -4.25 1.03 19.32
N ALA A 17 -3.84 -0.05 18.65
CA ALA A 17 -4.09 -0.25 17.22
C ALA A 17 -5.59 -0.35 16.88
N VAL A 18 -6.39 -0.95 17.77
CA VAL A 18 -7.85 -1.00 17.65
C VAL A 18 -8.50 0.34 18.03
N ALA A 19 -7.96 1.05 19.03
CA ALA A 19 -8.47 2.35 19.47
C ALA A 19 -8.28 3.45 18.42
N ASP A 20 -7.17 3.44 17.67
CA ASP A 20 -6.93 4.42 16.60
C ASP A 20 -7.90 4.20 15.41
N ALA A 21 -8.26 2.94 15.13
CA ALA A 21 -9.32 2.62 14.18
C ALA A 21 -10.72 3.11 14.65
N GLN A 22 -10.97 3.19 15.97
CA GLN A 22 -12.24 3.69 16.52
C GLN A 22 -12.30 5.23 16.63
N ARG A 23 -11.16 5.92 16.78
CA ARG A 23 -11.14 7.38 17.01
C ARG A 23 -11.67 8.19 15.82
N ASN A 24 -11.48 7.70 14.59
CA ASN A 24 -11.93 8.37 13.37
C ASN A 24 -13.40 8.10 12.97
N GLY A 25 -14.16 7.30 13.73
CA GLY A 25 -15.53 6.91 13.38
C GLY A 25 -16.66 7.75 13.99
N ARG A 26 -16.37 8.72 14.87
CA ARG A 26 -17.35 9.21 15.86
C ARG A 26 -18.51 10.12 15.39
N ASN A 27 -18.59 10.58 14.15
CA ASN A 27 -19.58 11.61 13.77
C ASN A 27 -20.50 11.32 12.58
N ARG A 28 -20.68 10.05 12.17
CA ARG A 28 -21.72 9.72 11.18
C ARG A 28 -22.79 8.89 11.87
N GLY A 29 -23.98 9.47 12.08
CA GLY A 29 -25.16 8.88 12.72
C GLY A 29 -25.76 7.66 11.99
N GLY A 30 -24.93 6.71 11.60
CA GLY A 30 -25.33 5.39 11.14
C GLY A 30 -25.49 4.45 12.32
N LYS A 31 -26.42 3.51 12.19
CA LYS A 31 -26.60 2.38 13.12
C LYS A 31 -25.24 1.83 13.56
N PRO A 32 -25.06 1.44 14.84
CA PRO A 32 -23.82 0.85 15.32
C PRO A 32 -23.50 -0.36 14.46
N ARG A 33 -22.59 -0.18 13.49
CA ARG A 33 -21.93 -1.30 12.85
C ARG A 33 -21.11 -1.91 13.98
N GLY A 34 -21.26 -3.22 14.18
CA GLY A 34 -20.42 -3.94 15.14
C GLY A 34 -18.94 -3.59 14.93
N PRO A 35 -18.09 -3.81 15.95
CA PRO A 35 -16.67 -3.55 15.81
C PRO A 35 -16.17 -4.21 14.52
N PRO A 36 -15.38 -3.50 13.69
CA PRO A 36 -14.82 -4.10 12.49
C PRO A 36 -14.13 -5.40 12.90
N GLN A 37 -14.59 -6.54 12.37
CA GLN A 37 -13.83 -7.78 12.52
C GLN A 37 -12.56 -7.61 11.71
N LEU A 38 -11.43 -7.54 12.42
CA LEU A 38 -10.14 -7.64 11.78
C LEU A 38 -10.03 -9.05 11.19
N PRO A 39 -9.44 -9.19 9.99
CA PRO A 39 -9.12 -10.52 9.47
C PRO A 39 -8.15 -11.23 10.42
N ASP A 40 -8.17 -12.56 10.43
CA ASP A 40 -7.23 -13.36 11.19
C ASP A 40 -5.78 -13.09 10.73
N GLY A 41 -4.86 -13.01 11.68
CA GLY A 41 -3.45 -12.77 11.41
C GLY A 41 -2.66 -12.37 12.64
N ASP A 42 -1.36 -12.25 12.47
CA ASP A 42 -0.42 -11.87 13.52
C ASP A 42 -0.21 -10.36 13.52
N VAL A 43 -0.10 -9.79 14.72
CA VAL A 43 0.17 -8.37 14.94
C VAL A 43 1.51 -8.22 15.63
N TYR A 44 2.37 -7.41 15.02
CA TYR A 44 3.69 -7.06 15.53
C TYR A 44 3.68 -5.59 15.90
N SER A 45 4.29 -5.25 17.03
CA SER A 45 4.40 -3.86 17.47
C SER A 45 5.74 -3.61 18.12
N TRP A 46 6.37 -2.49 17.80
CA TRP A 46 7.64 -2.10 18.39
C TRP A 46 7.76 -0.58 18.43
N ALA A 47 8.69 -0.10 19.24
CA ALA A 47 9.07 1.31 19.27
C ALA A 47 10.38 1.50 18.48
N ARG A 48 10.49 2.54 17.68
CA ARG A 48 11.74 2.91 17.00
C ARG A 48 12.26 4.24 17.49
N ASN A 49 13.53 4.26 17.90
CA ASN A 49 14.20 5.51 18.24
C ASN A 49 14.71 6.20 16.98
N VAL A 50 14.16 7.37 16.67
CA VAL A 50 14.59 8.24 15.56
C VAL A 50 14.94 9.61 16.10
N SER A 51 16.20 10.01 15.95
CA SER A 51 16.71 11.31 16.41
C SER A 51 16.38 11.62 17.88
N GLY A 52 16.44 10.60 18.75
CA GLY A 52 16.16 10.72 20.19
C GLY A 52 14.68 10.73 20.57
N SER A 53 13.76 10.57 19.60
CA SER A 53 12.33 10.39 19.86
C SER A 53 11.89 8.96 19.55
N SER A 54 11.01 8.42 20.38
CA SER A 54 10.40 7.11 20.15
C SER A 54 9.19 7.24 19.23
N VAL A 55 9.11 6.39 18.21
CA VAL A 55 8.00 6.29 17.27
C VAL A 55 7.39 4.91 17.38
N ASP A 56 6.09 4.83 17.64
CA ASP A 56 5.40 3.54 17.67
C ASP A 56 5.05 3.07 16.25
N GLU A 57 5.40 1.81 15.98
CA GLU A 57 5.15 1.15 14.70
C GLU A 57 4.43 -0.18 14.91
N SER A 58 3.70 -0.59 13.89
CA SER A 58 3.06 -1.89 13.87
C SER A 58 3.04 -2.50 12.48
N ALA A 59 3.02 -3.83 12.45
CA ALA A 59 2.78 -4.60 11.25
C ALA A 59 1.68 -5.64 11.50
N PHE A 60 0.95 -5.97 10.45
CA PHE A 60 -0.06 -7.01 10.43
C PHE A 60 0.25 -8.00 9.30
N VAL A 61 0.24 -9.28 9.65
CA VAL A 61 0.51 -10.40 8.74
C VAL A 61 -0.75 -11.27 8.67
N PRO A 62 -1.57 -11.16 7.61
CA PRO A 62 -2.79 -11.94 7.51
C PRO A 62 -2.48 -13.44 7.35
N THR A 63 -3.22 -14.28 8.09
CA THR A 63 -3.03 -15.74 8.06
C THR A 63 -3.22 -16.31 6.66
N GLY A 64 -2.30 -17.18 6.23
CA GLY A 64 -2.37 -17.85 4.93
C GLY A 64 -2.13 -16.94 3.73
N SER A 65 -1.52 -15.76 3.94
CA SER A 65 -1.14 -14.84 2.88
C SER A 65 0.35 -14.52 2.92
N ASN A 66 0.92 -14.16 1.78
CA ASN A 66 2.31 -13.69 1.66
C ASN A 66 2.36 -12.16 1.66
N LEU A 67 1.57 -11.53 2.53
CA LEU A 67 1.41 -10.08 2.60
C LEU A 67 1.82 -9.58 3.98
N ILE A 68 2.47 -8.42 4.04
CA ILE A 68 2.82 -7.76 5.29
C ILE A 68 2.40 -6.30 5.19
N ILE A 69 1.53 -5.85 6.10
CA ILE A 69 1.00 -4.49 6.11
C ILE A 69 1.59 -3.77 7.31
N MET A 70 2.48 -2.83 7.05
CA MET A 70 3.14 -2.01 8.07
C MET A 70 2.55 -0.60 8.08
N ARG A 71 2.46 -0.02 9.28
CA ARG A 71 1.89 1.31 9.50
C ARG A 71 2.74 2.11 10.47
N SER A 72 3.01 3.35 10.09
CA SER A 72 3.62 4.35 10.96
C SER A 72 2.67 5.55 11.03
N PHE A 73 1.88 5.61 12.12
CA PHE A 73 0.82 6.61 12.31
C PHE A 73 1.06 7.56 13.49
N ASP A 74 2.20 7.46 14.15
CA ASP A 74 2.56 8.31 15.29
C ASP A 74 2.43 9.81 14.94
N GLU A 75 1.81 10.56 15.84
CA GLU A 75 1.59 11.99 15.62
C GLU A 75 2.88 12.81 15.68
N GLY A 76 3.87 12.34 16.43
CA GLY A 76 5.20 12.90 16.60
C GLY A 76 6.07 12.83 15.34
N LEU A 77 5.74 11.98 14.36
CA LEU A 77 6.50 11.86 13.10
C LEU A 77 6.71 13.20 12.40
N ARG A 78 5.69 14.08 12.42
CA ARG A 78 5.77 15.40 11.78
C ARG A 78 6.83 16.30 12.40
N GLY A 79 7.07 16.18 13.71
CA GLY A 79 8.14 16.92 14.40
C GLY A 79 9.55 16.42 14.04
N LEU A 80 9.64 15.22 13.48
CA LEU A 80 10.89 14.55 13.09
C LEU A 80 11.16 14.60 11.59
N ASN A 81 10.39 15.37 10.81
CA ASN A 81 10.41 15.38 9.35
C ASN A 81 10.15 13.99 8.72
N LEU A 82 9.42 13.13 9.43
CA LEU A 82 8.96 11.84 8.93
C LEU A 82 7.51 11.93 8.48
N SER A 83 7.20 11.19 7.43
CA SER A 83 5.87 11.11 6.86
C SER A 83 5.14 9.87 7.32
N ARG A 84 3.86 10.06 7.70
CA ARG A 84 2.95 8.94 7.96
C ARG A 84 2.77 8.15 6.67
N ALA A 85 2.88 6.84 6.75
CA ALA A 85 2.72 5.96 5.60
C ALA A 85 2.06 4.64 6.00
N SER A 86 1.37 4.04 5.04
CA SER A 86 0.98 2.63 5.04
C SER A 86 1.85 1.92 4.03
N ILE A 87 2.57 0.90 4.46
CA ILE A 87 3.46 0.12 3.61
C ILE A 87 2.87 -1.28 3.46
N LEU A 88 2.89 -1.79 2.25
CA LEU A 88 2.49 -3.15 1.91
C LEU A 88 3.70 -3.83 1.27
N TYR A 89 4.19 -4.89 1.89
CA TYR A 89 5.06 -5.85 1.24
C TYR A 89 4.19 -6.95 0.64
N ASP A 90 4.40 -7.24 -0.64
CA ASP A 90 3.68 -8.29 -1.35
C ASP A 90 4.68 -9.29 -1.92
N PHE A 91 4.62 -10.52 -1.40
CA PHE A 91 5.43 -11.67 -1.82
C PHE A 91 4.54 -12.78 -2.42
N SER A 92 3.33 -12.43 -2.89
CA SER A 92 2.40 -13.39 -3.51
C SER A 92 2.79 -13.79 -4.93
N THR A 93 3.73 -13.07 -5.54
CA THR A 93 4.27 -13.35 -6.87
C THR A 93 5.79 -13.63 -6.80
N PRO A 94 6.40 -14.19 -7.87
CA PRO A 94 7.85 -14.34 -7.96
C PRO A 94 8.65 -13.03 -8.01
N SER A 95 7.98 -11.88 -8.12
CA SER A 95 8.62 -10.56 -8.15
C SER A 95 8.12 -9.72 -6.98
N PRO A 96 8.75 -9.85 -5.79
CA PRO A 96 8.33 -9.11 -4.61
C PRO A 96 8.32 -7.60 -4.83
N LEU A 97 7.31 -6.95 -4.28
CA LEU A 97 7.21 -5.50 -4.33
C LEU A 97 6.85 -4.90 -2.97
N VAL A 98 7.11 -3.61 -2.86
CA VAL A 98 6.73 -2.78 -1.72
C VAL A 98 5.95 -1.59 -2.24
N ALA A 99 4.72 -1.44 -1.73
CA ALA A 99 3.89 -0.27 -1.98
C ALA A 99 3.86 0.63 -0.76
N ILE A 100 4.24 1.89 -0.96
CA ILE A 100 4.34 2.91 0.07
C ILE A 100 3.24 3.94 -0.19
N GLY A 101 2.13 3.81 0.53
CA GLY A 101 1.02 4.74 0.50
C GLY A 101 1.23 5.89 1.48
N SER A 102 1.40 7.10 0.96
CA SER A 102 1.44 8.35 1.74
C SER A 102 0.18 9.19 1.49
N PHE A 103 0.09 10.40 2.06
CA PHE A 103 -0.96 11.38 1.75
C PHE A 103 -0.78 11.89 0.30
N GLY A 104 -1.23 11.11 -0.68
CA GLY A 104 -1.19 11.48 -2.10
C GLY A 104 -0.91 10.28 -2.99
N PRO A 105 0.21 10.24 -3.73
CA PRO A 105 0.56 9.11 -4.57
C PRO A 105 0.91 7.86 -3.74
N CYS A 106 0.80 6.71 -4.39
CA CYS A 106 1.29 5.42 -3.92
C CYS A 106 2.57 5.11 -4.68
N PHE A 107 3.68 4.97 -3.97
CA PHE A 107 4.98 4.66 -4.55
C PHE A 107 5.19 3.15 -4.58
N ILE A 108 5.66 2.60 -5.69
CA ILE A 108 5.96 1.18 -5.82
C ILE A 108 7.44 1.02 -6.10
N THR A 109 8.08 0.11 -5.37
CA THR A 109 9.47 -0.30 -5.58
C THR A 109 9.56 -1.82 -5.51
N ASN A 110 10.59 -2.38 -6.14
CA ASN A 110 10.94 -3.79 -5.95
C ASN A 110 11.72 -3.94 -4.65
N THR A 111 11.68 -5.13 -4.06
CA THR A 111 12.52 -5.46 -2.91
C THR A 111 13.31 -6.74 -3.17
N ASN A 112 14.51 -6.79 -2.59
CA ASN A 112 15.34 -7.98 -2.58
C ASN A 112 15.12 -8.84 -1.31
N LEU A 113 14.33 -8.33 -0.36
CA LEU A 113 13.95 -9.09 0.82
C LEU A 113 13.02 -10.24 0.42
N THR A 114 13.12 -11.34 1.13
CA THR A 114 12.14 -12.42 1.07
C THR A 114 11.06 -12.23 2.12
N TYR A 115 9.94 -12.96 2.00
CA TYR A 115 8.90 -12.98 3.02
C TYR A 115 9.48 -13.37 4.39
N GLN A 116 10.35 -14.40 4.42
CA GLN A 116 10.93 -14.88 5.67
C GLN A 116 11.86 -13.84 6.30
N ASP A 117 12.67 -13.13 5.51
CA ASP A 117 13.55 -12.08 6.05
C ASP A 117 12.75 -10.99 6.78
N VAL A 118 11.58 -10.62 6.23
CA VAL A 118 10.72 -9.62 6.89
C VAL A 118 10.03 -10.18 8.12
N ILE A 119 9.61 -11.45 8.12
CA ILE A 119 9.05 -12.09 9.32
C ILE A 119 10.08 -12.19 10.43
N ASP A 120 11.30 -12.64 10.13
CA ASP A 120 12.38 -12.76 11.12
C ASP A 120 12.71 -11.39 11.73
N GLU A 121 12.72 -10.32 10.92
CA GLU A 121 12.91 -8.96 11.40
C GLU A 121 11.75 -8.48 12.29
N LEU A 122 10.50 -8.82 11.93
CA LEU A 122 9.33 -8.48 12.74
C LEU A 122 9.32 -9.23 14.08
N ASP A 123 9.67 -10.51 14.09
CA ASP A 123 9.81 -11.33 15.30
C ASP A 123 10.90 -10.78 16.21
N ALA A 124 12.06 -10.44 15.66
CA ALA A 124 13.17 -9.86 16.40
C ALA A 124 12.80 -8.51 17.05
N ARG A 125 11.91 -7.73 16.41
CA ARG A 125 11.48 -6.42 16.91
C ARG A 125 10.29 -6.46 17.84
N ASN A 126 9.48 -7.52 17.82
CA ASN A 126 8.20 -7.53 18.50
C ASN A 126 8.33 -7.27 20.01
N GLY A 127 7.67 -6.22 20.50
CA GLY A 127 7.73 -5.79 21.89
C GLY A 127 9.06 -5.14 22.32
N SER A 128 9.93 -4.81 21.38
CA SER A 128 11.24 -4.21 21.65
C SER A 128 11.31 -2.71 21.29
N SER A 129 12.47 -2.11 21.58
CA SER A 129 12.85 -0.79 21.06
C SER A 129 14.01 -0.94 20.09
N ALA A 130 13.79 -0.65 18.82
CA ALA A 130 14.78 -0.76 17.76
C ALA A 130 15.41 0.61 17.44
N SER A 131 16.67 0.59 17.00
CA SER A 131 17.30 1.72 16.31
C SER A 131 17.56 1.33 14.88
N THR A 132 17.27 2.23 13.93
CA THR A 132 17.53 1.98 12.52
C THR A 132 18.78 2.72 12.07
N THR A 133 19.64 2.04 11.33
CA THR A 133 20.84 2.63 10.71
C THR A 133 20.79 2.63 9.19
N ALA A 134 19.96 1.78 8.57
CA ALA A 134 19.84 1.73 7.12
C ALA A 134 18.99 2.89 6.58
N GLU A 135 19.51 3.54 5.55
CA GLU A 135 18.81 4.57 4.77
C GLU A 135 18.84 4.15 3.29
N PHE A 136 17.66 4.16 2.66
CA PHE A 136 17.49 3.90 1.24
C PHE A 136 16.99 5.17 0.57
N ARG A 137 17.52 5.50 -0.61
CA ARG A 137 17.07 6.64 -1.40
C ARG A 137 16.38 6.16 -2.67
N LEU A 138 15.17 6.65 -2.89
CA LEU A 138 14.36 6.33 -4.06
C LEU A 138 14.03 7.60 -4.84
N ASP A 139 14.01 7.50 -6.16
CA ASP A 139 13.52 8.54 -7.05
C ASP A 139 12.02 8.30 -7.34
N GLY A 140 11.17 9.19 -6.81
CA GLY A 140 9.73 9.23 -7.05
C GLY A 140 9.30 10.40 -7.92
N THR A 141 10.21 10.94 -8.75
CA THR A 141 9.92 12.09 -9.63
C THR A 141 9.28 11.72 -10.96
N SER A 142 9.13 10.43 -11.23
CA SER A 142 8.46 9.92 -12.43
C SER A 142 6.98 10.33 -12.46
N LEU A 143 6.41 10.41 -13.67
CA LEU A 143 4.99 10.69 -13.83
C LEU A 143 4.15 9.50 -13.31
N PRO A 144 2.97 9.76 -12.73
CA PRO A 144 2.04 8.70 -12.38
C PRO A 144 1.74 7.79 -13.57
N LEU A 145 1.67 6.48 -13.31
CA LEU A 145 1.33 5.48 -14.30
C LEU A 145 -0.04 5.77 -14.92
N PRO A 146 -0.19 5.67 -16.24
CA PRO A 146 -1.50 5.76 -16.89
C PRO A 146 -2.37 4.56 -16.51
N LEU A 147 -3.69 4.73 -16.61
CA LEU A 147 -4.67 3.71 -16.20
C LEU A 147 -4.43 2.34 -16.87
N GLU A 148 -4.01 2.34 -18.14
CA GLU A 148 -3.73 1.11 -18.89
C GLU A 148 -2.51 0.33 -18.37
N GLN A 149 -1.60 0.99 -17.64
CA GLN A 149 -0.49 0.32 -16.96
C GLN A 149 -0.84 -0.05 -15.51
N VAL A 150 -1.70 0.73 -14.84
CA VAL A 150 -2.15 0.44 -13.47
C VAL A 150 -3.06 -0.79 -13.41
N ARG A 151 -3.93 -0.99 -14.42
CA ARG A 151 -4.83 -2.15 -14.49
C ARG A 151 -4.09 -3.51 -14.42
N PRO A 152 -3.16 -3.84 -15.34
CA PRO A 152 -2.45 -5.10 -15.28
C PRO A 152 -1.61 -5.23 -14.00
N LEU A 153 -1.14 -4.12 -13.44
CA LEU A 153 -0.44 -4.12 -12.16
C LEU A 153 -1.37 -4.56 -11.01
N TYR A 154 -2.60 -4.08 -10.97
CA TYR A 154 -3.59 -4.52 -9.97
C TYR A 154 -4.12 -5.93 -10.22
N ASP A 155 -4.17 -6.38 -11.47
CA ASP A 155 -4.53 -7.77 -11.78
C ASP A 155 -3.45 -8.74 -11.27
N ASN A 156 -2.17 -8.37 -11.41
CA ASN A 156 -1.04 -9.16 -10.90
C ASN A 156 -0.88 -9.05 -9.37
N TYR A 157 -1.24 -7.90 -8.77
CA TYR A 157 -1.12 -7.65 -7.34
C TYR A 157 -2.43 -7.04 -6.78
N PRO A 158 -3.46 -7.87 -6.52
CA PRO A 158 -4.78 -7.38 -6.10
C PRO A 158 -4.79 -6.60 -4.77
N SER A 159 -3.82 -6.89 -3.91
CA SER A 159 -3.59 -6.23 -2.62
C SER A 159 -3.28 -4.72 -2.77
N LEU A 160 -2.58 -4.34 -3.85
CA LEU A 160 -2.14 -2.98 -4.13
C LEU A 160 -3.31 -2.00 -4.21
N ARG A 161 -4.43 -2.41 -4.79
CA ARG A 161 -5.59 -1.53 -4.95
C ARG A 161 -6.09 -1.00 -3.60
N ARG A 162 -6.05 -1.85 -2.57
CA ARG A 162 -6.44 -1.46 -1.20
C ARG A 162 -5.38 -0.59 -0.54
N ALA A 163 -4.10 -0.92 -0.71
CA ALA A 163 -2.99 -0.16 -0.15
C ALA A 163 -2.91 1.26 -0.75
N CYS A 164 -3.05 1.37 -2.07
CA CYS A 164 -2.95 2.62 -2.82
C CYS A 164 -4.25 3.45 -2.84
N ARG A 165 -5.39 2.92 -2.34
CA ARG A 165 -6.70 3.61 -2.24
C ARG A 165 -7.16 4.31 -3.52
N ASP A 166 -6.98 3.66 -4.67
CA ASP A 166 -7.23 4.23 -6.01
C ASP A 166 -6.47 5.55 -6.29
N GLY A 167 -5.39 5.82 -5.54
CA GLY A 167 -4.50 6.95 -5.72
C GLY A 167 -3.63 6.85 -6.97
N ARG A 168 -2.87 7.90 -7.24
CA ARG A 168 -1.89 7.94 -8.34
C ARG A 168 -0.72 7.00 -8.02
N VAL A 169 -0.47 6.03 -8.88
CA VAL A 169 0.63 5.07 -8.71
C VAL A 169 1.88 5.60 -9.38
N ILE A 170 3.01 5.62 -8.68
CA ILE A 170 4.31 6.07 -9.18
C ILE A 170 5.32 4.94 -9.00
N MET A 171 5.95 4.49 -10.08
CA MET A 171 7.06 3.54 -10.00
C MET A 171 8.32 4.30 -9.60
N THR A 172 8.96 3.84 -8.54
CA THR A 172 10.21 4.40 -8.04
C THR A 172 11.41 3.58 -8.50
N THR A 173 12.56 4.23 -8.59
CA THR A 173 13.85 3.60 -8.89
C THR A 173 14.86 3.99 -7.83
N PRO A 174 15.98 3.27 -7.66
CA PRO A 174 17.07 3.75 -6.82
C PRO A 174 17.50 5.17 -7.21
N ASP A 175 17.66 6.06 -6.24
CA ASP A 175 18.12 7.42 -6.50
C ASP A 175 19.64 7.43 -6.73
N VAL A 176 20.05 7.73 -7.95
CA VAL A 176 21.47 7.84 -8.33
C VAL A 176 22.01 9.28 -8.23
N GLY A 177 21.25 10.21 -7.63
CA GLY A 177 21.69 11.59 -7.37
C GLY A 177 21.67 12.51 -8.59
N ASN A 178 20.92 12.17 -9.64
CA ASN A 178 20.83 13.00 -10.84
C ASN A 178 20.12 14.33 -10.56
N ALA A 179 20.70 15.43 -11.05
CA ALA A 179 20.05 16.72 -11.03
C ALA A 179 18.79 16.68 -11.91
N VAL A 180 17.66 17.10 -11.35
CA VAL A 180 16.40 17.26 -12.06
C VAL A 180 16.11 18.74 -12.32
N PRO A 181 15.42 19.10 -13.42
CA PRO A 181 15.21 20.50 -13.82
C PRO A 181 14.13 21.22 -13.00
N PHE A 182 13.73 20.69 -11.85
CA PHE A 182 12.66 21.22 -11.00
C PHE A 182 13.01 21.02 -9.52
N GLU A 183 12.38 21.81 -8.65
CA GLU A 183 12.57 21.66 -7.20
C GLU A 183 11.98 20.36 -6.67
N THR A 184 12.77 19.66 -5.87
CA THR A 184 12.37 18.43 -5.18
C THR A 184 12.34 18.61 -3.67
N GLU A 185 11.62 17.71 -3.00
CA GLU A 185 11.64 17.51 -1.56
C GLU A 185 11.76 16.01 -1.27
N ASP A 186 12.33 15.67 -0.11
CA ASP A 186 12.51 14.28 0.30
C ASP A 186 11.37 13.88 1.26
N LEU A 187 10.64 12.84 0.89
CA LEU A 187 9.62 12.21 1.69
C LEU A 187 10.27 11.06 2.47
N THR A 188 10.56 11.30 3.75
CA THR A 188 11.22 10.28 4.60
C THR A 188 10.18 9.43 5.32
N ILE A 189 10.28 8.10 5.18
CA ILE A 189 9.32 7.12 5.67
C ILE A 189 10.07 6.00 6.39
N LEU A 190 9.51 5.51 7.50
CA LEU A 190 10.03 4.33 8.17
C LEU A 190 9.53 3.06 7.46
N VAL A 191 10.45 2.16 7.11
CA VAL A 191 10.18 0.81 6.58
C VAL A 191 10.71 -0.24 7.55
N VAL A 192 10.49 -1.53 7.29
CA VAL A 192 10.78 -2.59 8.27
C VAL A 192 12.27 -2.60 8.64
N ASP A 193 13.15 -2.55 7.65
CA ASP A 193 14.60 -2.68 7.75
C ASP A 193 15.32 -1.33 7.86
N GLY A 194 14.61 -0.21 7.70
CA GLY A 194 15.26 1.03 7.31
C GLY A 194 14.41 2.28 7.40
N THR A 195 15.02 3.36 6.96
CA THR A 195 14.35 4.59 6.53
C THR A 195 14.43 4.67 5.01
N VAL A 196 13.36 5.10 4.36
CA VAL A 196 13.34 5.36 2.91
C VAL A 196 13.11 6.85 2.71
N ALA A 197 14.03 7.52 2.03
CA ALA A 197 13.88 8.88 1.54
C ALA A 197 13.47 8.84 0.06
N ILE A 198 12.23 9.24 -0.25
CA ILE A 198 11.72 9.30 -1.62
C ILE A 198 11.83 10.74 -2.11
N ARG A 199 12.67 11.01 -3.11
CA ARG A 199 12.75 12.31 -3.77
C ARG A 199 11.51 12.52 -4.64
N ILE A 200 10.73 13.56 -4.35
CA ILE A 200 9.49 13.89 -5.06
C ILE A 200 9.49 15.36 -5.52
N PRO A 201 8.76 15.73 -6.58
CA PRO A 201 8.66 17.12 -7.01
C PRO A 201 7.81 17.93 -6.02
N LYS A 202 8.32 19.07 -5.54
CA LYS A 202 7.56 19.99 -4.66
C LYS A 202 6.26 20.49 -5.28
N ARG A 203 6.25 20.61 -6.61
CA ARG A 203 5.08 20.98 -7.39
C ARG A 203 4.90 19.94 -8.47
N ILE A 204 3.85 19.14 -8.32
CA ILE A 204 3.42 18.25 -9.40
C ILE A 204 3.08 19.15 -10.59
N PRO A 205 3.77 19.02 -11.74
CA PRO A 205 3.40 19.74 -12.95
C PRO A 205 1.93 19.45 -13.21
N ARG A 206 1.08 20.48 -13.14
CA ARG A 206 -0.34 20.30 -13.46
C ARG A 206 -0.35 19.84 -14.92
N ALA A 207 -0.89 18.65 -15.19
CA ALA A 207 -1.11 18.20 -16.56
C ALA A 207 -1.77 19.37 -17.33
N PRO A 208 -1.31 19.70 -18.55
CA PRO A 208 -1.91 20.76 -19.33
C PRO A 208 -3.42 20.55 -19.35
N ARG A 209 -4.18 21.50 -18.82
CA ARG A 209 -5.63 21.42 -18.90
C ARG A 209 -5.97 21.32 -20.38
N PRO A 210 -6.76 20.33 -20.83
CA PRO A 210 -7.20 20.28 -22.21
C PRO A 210 -7.79 21.64 -22.55
N ILE A 211 -7.15 22.36 -23.48
CA ILE A 211 -7.67 23.60 -24.06
C ILE A 211 -8.74 23.16 -25.06
N GLY A 212 -9.81 22.58 -24.53
CA GLY A 212 -10.92 22.01 -25.29
C GLY A 212 -12.17 22.31 -24.50
N GLY A 213 -12.93 23.30 -24.95
CA GLY A 213 -14.08 23.84 -24.26
C GLY A 213 -15.05 22.76 -23.82
N PHE A 214 -15.20 22.60 -22.51
CA PHE A 214 -16.44 22.10 -21.96
C PHE A 214 -17.52 23.14 -22.25
N THR A 215 -18.13 23.05 -23.43
CA THR A 215 -19.46 23.56 -23.67
C THR A 215 -20.35 22.87 -22.65
N ASN A 216 -20.65 23.58 -21.57
CA ASN A 216 -21.40 23.09 -20.44
C ASN A 216 -22.85 22.81 -20.90
N PRO A 217 -23.32 21.57 -21.11
CA PRO A 217 -24.69 21.33 -21.56
C PRO A 217 -25.70 21.44 -20.40
N SER A 218 -25.25 21.81 -19.19
CA SER A 218 -26.01 21.60 -17.96
C SER A 218 -26.98 22.72 -17.58
N GLN A 219 -27.30 23.69 -18.45
CA GLN A 219 -28.30 24.73 -18.12
C GLN A 219 -29.77 24.32 -18.34
N ASN A 220 -30.06 23.16 -18.96
CA ASN A 220 -31.46 22.76 -19.24
C ASN A 220 -31.95 21.51 -18.47
N ARG A 221 -31.62 21.36 -17.18
CA ARG A 221 -32.15 20.25 -16.34
C ARG A 221 -33.10 20.66 -15.23
N PHE A 222 -33.72 21.85 -15.33
CA PHE A 222 -34.97 22.17 -14.63
C PHE A 222 -36.16 21.82 -15.53
N GLY A 223 -36.32 20.52 -15.81
CA GLY A 223 -37.63 20.01 -16.24
C GLY A 223 -38.57 19.97 -15.02
N PRO A 224 -39.86 20.30 -15.17
CA PRO A 224 -40.82 20.25 -14.07
C PRO A 224 -40.90 18.85 -13.48
N ARG A 225 -40.83 18.75 -12.14
CA ARG A 225 -41.10 17.53 -11.38
C ARG A 225 -42.54 17.08 -11.66
N VAL A 226 -42.69 16.11 -12.56
CA VAL A 226 -43.92 15.33 -12.65
C VAL A 226 -43.89 14.31 -11.50
N GLN A 227 -44.51 14.68 -10.38
CA GLN A 227 -44.99 13.71 -9.40
C GLN A 227 -46.07 12.86 -10.08
N GLY A 228 -45.75 11.61 -10.41
CA GLY A 228 -46.68 10.74 -11.11
C GLY A 228 -46.41 9.26 -10.89
N ARG A 229 -47.20 8.67 -9.98
CA ARG A 229 -47.69 7.28 -9.96
C ARG A 229 -46.69 6.12 -10.00
N ARG A 230 -46.63 5.42 -8.86
CA ARG A 230 -46.61 3.95 -8.83
C ARG A 230 -47.90 3.42 -9.48
N PRO A 231 -47.80 2.49 -10.43
CA PRO A 231 -48.43 1.17 -10.26
C PRO A 231 -47.49 0.05 -10.76
N GLY A 232 -47.42 -1.09 -10.05
CA GLY A 232 -47.99 -2.36 -10.57
C GLY A 232 -46.95 -3.10 -11.41
N GLN A 233 -46.37 -4.19 -10.89
CA GLN A 233 -46.64 -5.55 -11.39
C GLN A 233 -46.52 -5.65 -12.92
N ASP A 234 -45.48 -6.31 -13.42
CA ASP A 234 -45.66 -7.59 -14.12
C ASP A 234 -44.38 -8.18 -14.68
N LEU A 235 -44.41 -9.52 -14.71
CA LEU A 235 -43.82 -10.44 -15.68
C LEU A 235 -42.31 -10.73 -15.65
N PHE A 236 -42.05 -11.91 -15.08
CA PHE A 236 -41.18 -12.95 -15.62
C PHE A 236 -40.84 -12.80 -17.11
N THR A 237 -39.54 -12.82 -17.44
CA THR A 237 -39.09 -13.45 -18.67
C THR A 237 -37.73 -14.10 -18.45
N THR A 238 -37.75 -15.44 -18.56
CA THR A 238 -36.64 -16.37 -18.69
C THR A 238 -35.72 -16.01 -19.86
N GLY A 239 -34.41 -15.98 -19.61
CA GLY A 239 -33.37 -15.76 -20.62
C GLY A 239 -32.23 -16.76 -20.48
N THR A 240 -32.41 -17.90 -21.14
CA THR A 240 -31.48 -18.85 -21.78
C THR A 240 -29.97 -18.70 -21.51
N GLN A 241 -29.41 -19.74 -20.88
CA GLN A 241 -27.97 -20.07 -20.86
C GLN A 241 -27.47 -20.39 -22.26
N THR A 242 -26.30 -19.86 -22.64
CA THR A 242 -25.53 -20.29 -23.82
C THR A 242 -24.15 -20.79 -23.35
N PRO A 243 -23.65 -21.94 -23.85
CA PRO A 243 -22.51 -22.62 -23.28
C PRO A 243 -21.15 -22.14 -23.81
N SER A 244 -20.18 -22.31 -22.92
CA SER A 244 -18.74 -22.48 -23.03
C SER A 244 -18.14 -22.66 -24.44
N GLN A 245 -17.08 -21.90 -24.72
CA GLN A 245 -16.03 -22.30 -25.66
C GLN A 245 -14.70 -22.44 -24.92
N GLU A 246 -14.21 -23.68 -24.84
CA GLU A 246 -12.84 -24.05 -24.53
C GLU A 246 -11.90 -23.43 -25.57
N THR A 247 -10.87 -22.71 -25.10
CA THR A 247 -9.71 -22.37 -25.93
C THR A 247 -8.48 -23.04 -25.33
N SER A 248 -8.03 -24.08 -26.04
CA SER A 248 -6.83 -24.86 -25.78
C SER A 248 -5.59 -23.96 -25.78
N THR A 249 -4.84 -23.96 -24.69
CA THR A 249 -3.54 -23.27 -24.60
C THR A 249 -2.42 -24.27 -24.89
N THR A 250 -1.69 -24.05 -25.97
CA THR A 250 -0.49 -24.83 -26.31
C THR A 250 0.73 -24.25 -25.58
N SER A 251 1.20 -24.95 -24.55
CA SER A 251 2.43 -24.61 -23.83
C SER A 251 3.66 -25.02 -24.64
N THR A 252 4.46 -24.06 -25.07
CA THR A 252 5.77 -24.31 -25.71
C THR A 252 6.85 -24.29 -24.64
N THR A 253 7.35 -25.47 -24.26
CA THR A 253 8.48 -25.62 -23.34
C THR A 253 9.77 -25.31 -24.07
N THR A 254 10.43 -24.21 -23.72
CA THR A 254 11.78 -23.88 -24.22
C THR A 254 12.80 -24.36 -23.19
N THR A 255 13.40 -25.53 -23.43
CA THR A 255 14.51 -26.05 -22.63
C THR A 255 15.77 -25.26 -22.95
N THR A 256 16.21 -24.41 -22.03
CA THR A 256 17.51 -23.71 -22.14
C THR A 256 18.57 -24.56 -21.46
N THR A 257 19.47 -25.12 -22.25
CA THR A 257 20.64 -25.90 -21.79
C THR A 257 21.66 -24.95 -21.15
N ALA A 258 21.90 -25.12 -19.85
CA ALA A 258 22.96 -24.42 -19.13
C ALA A 258 24.33 -24.90 -19.62
N ASN A 259 25.13 -23.96 -20.13
CA ASN A 259 26.51 -24.20 -20.56
C ASN A 259 27.40 -24.10 -19.31
N ALA A 260 28.03 -25.21 -18.92
CA ALA A 260 28.95 -25.25 -17.79
C ALA A 260 30.31 -24.64 -18.18
N ASN A 261 30.73 -23.59 -17.48
CA ASN A 261 32.09 -23.07 -17.60
C ASN A 261 33.06 -24.00 -16.83
N PRO A 262 34.22 -24.35 -17.41
CA PRO A 262 35.23 -25.15 -16.73
C PRO A 262 35.97 -24.35 -15.65
N PRO A 263 36.49 -25.02 -14.60
CA PRO A 263 37.23 -24.38 -13.52
C PRO A 263 38.60 -23.83 -13.98
N PRO A 264 39.10 -22.76 -13.35
CA PRO A 264 40.42 -22.22 -13.65
C PRO A 264 41.52 -23.21 -13.25
N SER A 265 42.51 -23.36 -14.12
CA SER A 265 43.73 -24.12 -13.85
C SER A 265 44.65 -23.33 -12.93
N VAL A 266 45.24 -24.05 -11.96
CA VAL A 266 46.22 -23.59 -10.95
C VAL A 266 47.51 -23.12 -11.61
#